data_AF-A0A2K8M1L8-F1
#
_entry.id   AF-A0A2K8M1L8-F1
#
_cell.length_a   1.000
_cell.length_b   1.000
_cell.length_c   1.000
_cell.angle_alpha   90.00
_cell.angle_beta   90.00
_cell.angle_gamma   90.00
#
_symmetry.space_group_name_H-M   'P 1'
#
loop_
_entity.id
_entity.type
_entity.pdbx_description
1 polymer ?
#
loop_
_entity_poly.entity_id
_entity_poly.type
_entity_poly.pdbx_seq_one_letter_code
_entity_poly.pdbx_strand_id
1 'polypeptide(L)'
;MSAPEESGVVDFAETDNRHSRLRRRMELEFVKDGLDSSSLETQSVDELRSSLDRLDGVISRQRKKLAQNKAALAAAHASKGRSDVARKVNTQRSALKFCLERREQILELINGLTVEAEIDKLRNAVSVVDDAGTKEKFDKLLGEFESKTGKIDGELKETSRKIAEVEAAAMAAEMDKFERKAKVWQNFLAKESVATYVGAAILLVMCLSVVAAMFAGVEINQVLSSAFLLVLGYFFGQSTGKKQLE
;
A
#
# COMPACT_ATOMS: atom_id res chain seq x y z
N MET A 1 20.30 28.63 19.60
CA MET A 1 18.96 28.19 19.17
C MET A 1 19.14 27.52 17.82
N SER A 2 19.18 26.20 17.82
CA SER A 2 19.41 25.40 16.60
C SER A 2 18.07 25.17 15.92
N ALA A 3 17.98 25.54 14.63
CA ALA A 3 16.80 25.31 13.82
C ALA A 3 16.50 23.81 13.70
N PRO A 4 15.23 23.38 13.75
CA PRO A 4 14.87 22.00 13.46
C PRO A 4 15.08 21.74 11.97
N GLU A 5 15.97 20.79 11.65
CA GLU A 5 16.22 20.33 10.29
C GLU A 5 14.93 19.87 9.61
N GLU A 6 14.63 20.46 8.45
CA GLU A 6 13.67 19.98 7.47
C GLU A 6 14.09 18.58 6.98
N SER A 7 13.61 17.52 7.64
CA SER A 7 13.64 16.17 7.08
C SER A 7 12.23 15.61 7.15
N GLY A 8 11.46 15.73 6.06
CA GLY A 8 10.05 15.35 6.12
C GLY A 8 9.30 15.15 4.82
N VAL A 9 9.90 15.45 3.66
CA VAL A 9 9.37 14.94 2.40
C VAL A 9 9.73 13.47 2.35
N VAL A 10 8.79 12.61 2.73
CA VAL A 10 8.89 11.17 2.44
C VAL A 10 8.84 11.07 0.93
N ASP A 11 10.02 10.98 0.35
CA ASP A 11 10.25 10.90 -1.08
C ASP A 11 9.50 9.66 -1.60
N PHE A 12 8.43 9.87 -2.36
CA PHE A 12 7.64 8.80 -2.98
C PHE A 12 8.54 7.86 -3.80
N ALA A 13 9.63 8.40 -4.35
CA ALA A 13 10.68 7.63 -5.02
C ALA A 13 11.40 6.63 -4.11
N GLU A 14 11.52 6.91 -2.80
CA GLU A 14 12.20 6.03 -1.86
C GLU A 14 11.34 4.82 -1.45
N THR A 15 10.01 4.98 -1.39
CA THR A 15 9.08 3.86 -1.16
C THR A 15 9.04 2.90 -2.34
N ASP A 16 9.00 3.41 -3.57
CA ASP A 16 8.95 2.58 -4.78
C ASP A 16 10.25 1.78 -5.00
N ASN A 17 11.40 2.39 -4.67
CA ASN A 17 12.70 1.71 -4.68
C ASN A 17 12.79 0.58 -3.62
N ARG A 18 12.07 0.67 -2.49
CA ARG A 18 12.05 -0.40 -1.48
C ARG A 18 11.19 -1.58 -1.91
N HIS A 19 10.02 -1.32 -2.50
CA HIS A 19 9.16 -2.38 -3.00
C HIS A 19 9.82 -3.17 -4.13
N SER A 20 10.47 -2.48 -5.08
CA SER A 20 11.23 -3.14 -6.16
C SER A 20 12.43 -3.95 -5.64
N ARG A 21 13.18 -3.46 -4.64
CA ARG A 21 14.25 -4.23 -3.98
C ARG A 21 13.73 -5.47 -3.26
N LEU A 22 12.62 -5.35 -2.53
CA LEU A 22 12.01 -6.48 -1.84
C LEU A 22 11.52 -7.51 -2.85
N ARG A 23 10.84 -7.07 -3.92
CA ARG A 23 10.41 -7.92 -5.03
C ARG A 23 11.59 -8.68 -5.61
N ARG A 24 12.68 -8.01 -5.95
CA ARG A 24 13.91 -8.66 -6.43
C ARG A 24 14.46 -9.70 -5.45
N ARG A 25 14.45 -9.43 -4.15
CA ARG A 25 14.89 -10.41 -3.14
C ARG A 25 13.98 -11.62 -3.09
N MET A 26 12.66 -11.41 -3.12
CA MET A 26 11.68 -12.50 -3.14
C MET A 26 11.82 -13.34 -4.41
N GLU A 27 12.01 -12.71 -5.58
CA GLU A 27 12.29 -13.42 -6.83
C GLU A 27 13.55 -14.27 -6.72
N LEU A 28 14.62 -13.76 -6.12
CA LEU A 28 15.84 -14.56 -5.89
C LEU A 28 15.61 -15.72 -4.92
N GLU A 29 14.72 -15.59 -3.93
CA GLU A 29 14.31 -16.71 -3.07
C GLU A 29 13.50 -17.73 -3.86
N PHE A 30 12.57 -17.27 -4.71
CA PHE A 30 11.77 -18.14 -5.57
C PHE A 30 12.63 -18.91 -6.57
N VAL A 31 13.62 -18.28 -7.18
CA VAL A 31 14.58 -18.97 -8.07
C VAL A 31 15.29 -20.12 -7.35
N LYS A 32 15.66 -19.96 -6.07
CA LYS A 32 16.31 -21.03 -5.30
C LYS A 32 15.37 -22.21 -5.03
N ASP A 33 14.08 -21.93 -4.88
CA ASP A 33 13.06 -22.93 -4.59
C ASP A 33 12.43 -23.53 -5.87
N GLY A 34 12.84 -23.06 -7.06
CA GLY A 34 12.29 -23.48 -8.36
C GLY A 34 10.91 -22.90 -8.67
N LEU A 35 10.59 -21.74 -8.07
CA LEU A 35 9.32 -21.03 -8.14
C LEU A 35 9.38 -19.76 -9.01
N ASP A 36 10.42 -19.61 -9.84
CA ASP A 36 10.52 -18.50 -10.77
C ASP A 36 9.54 -18.65 -11.94
N SER A 37 9.11 -17.53 -12.52
CA SER A 37 8.07 -17.52 -13.57
C SER A 37 8.43 -18.42 -14.76
N SER A 38 9.69 -18.37 -15.21
CA SER A 38 10.15 -19.16 -16.35
C SER A 38 10.11 -20.66 -16.08
N SER A 39 10.52 -21.10 -14.89
CA SER A 39 10.43 -22.51 -14.51
C SER A 39 8.99 -22.98 -14.41
N LEU A 40 8.11 -22.17 -13.82
CA LEU A 40 6.68 -22.51 -13.64
C LEU A 40 5.95 -22.74 -14.96
N GLU A 41 6.26 -21.98 -16.01
CA GLU A 41 5.61 -22.12 -17.33
C GLU A 41 5.92 -23.46 -18.02
N THR A 42 7.01 -24.13 -17.64
CA THR A 42 7.45 -25.40 -18.23
C THR A 42 7.10 -26.63 -17.40
N GLN A 43 6.56 -26.43 -16.20
CA GLN A 43 6.26 -27.51 -15.26
C GLN A 43 4.95 -28.24 -15.62
N SER A 44 4.93 -29.53 -15.36
CA SER A 44 3.71 -30.34 -15.40
C SER A 44 2.75 -29.98 -14.25
N VAL A 45 1.49 -30.38 -14.36
CA VAL A 45 0.47 -30.14 -13.31
C VAL A 45 0.89 -30.71 -11.94
N ASP A 46 1.53 -31.88 -11.92
CA ASP A 46 1.98 -32.52 -10.67
C ASP A 46 3.16 -31.77 -10.04
N GLU A 47 4.08 -31.26 -10.87
CA GLU A 47 5.18 -30.41 -10.42
C GLU A 47 4.67 -29.07 -9.90
N LEU A 48 3.70 -28.45 -10.59
CA LEU A 48 3.06 -27.22 -10.15
C LEU A 48 2.34 -27.39 -8.81
N ARG A 49 1.68 -28.53 -8.57
CA ARG A 49 1.08 -28.86 -7.27
C ARG A 49 2.14 -28.99 -6.17
N SER A 50 3.25 -29.66 -6.45
CA SER A 50 4.39 -29.72 -5.52
C SER A 50 5.00 -28.34 -5.25
N SER A 51 5.06 -27.48 -6.26
CA SER A 51 5.50 -26.08 -6.15
C SER A 51 4.53 -25.27 -5.30
N LEU A 52 3.21 -25.49 -5.45
CA LEU A 52 2.17 -24.87 -4.63
C LEU A 52 2.31 -25.26 -3.15
N ASP A 53 2.51 -26.54 -2.84
CA ASP A 53 2.70 -27.02 -1.46
C ASP A 53 3.94 -26.39 -0.81
N ARG A 54 5.04 -26.27 -1.56
CA ARG A 54 6.26 -25.58 -1.12
C ARG A 54 5.98 -24.11 -0.81
N LEU A 55 5.26 -23.42 -1.71
CA LEU A 55 4.89 -22.02 -1.55
C LEU A 55 3.95 -21.80 -0.36
N ASP A 56 3.00 -22.70 -0.12
CA ASP A 56 2.12 -22.65 1.06
C ASP A 56 2.92 -22.78 2.36
N GLY A 57 3.99 -23.58 2.36
CA GLY A 57 4.97 -23.63 3.44
C GLY A 57 5.66 -22.28 3.68
N VAL A 58 6.07 -21.57 2.61
CA VAL A 58 6.64 -20.23 2.69
C VAL A 58 5.62 -19.23 3.24
N ILE A 59 4.39 -19.23 2.71
CA ILE A 59 3.29 -18.36 3.13
C ILE A 59 3.01 -18.53 4.63
N SER A 60 2.93 -19.77 5.11
CA SER A 60 2.72 -20.07 6.53
C SER A 60 3.82 -19.47 7.41
N ARG A 61 5.09 -19.62 7.01
CA ARG A 61 6.23 -19.00 7.72
C ARG A 61 6.13 -17.47 7.75
N GLN A 62 5.80 -16.85 6.61
CA GLN A 62 5.67 -15.38 6.52
C GLN A 62 4.50 -14.87 7.39
N ARG A 63 3.36 -15.57 7.40
CA ARG A 63 2.22 -15.25 8.28
C ARG A 63 2.60 -15.31 9.76
N LYS A 64 3.31 -16.35 10.17
CA LYS A 64 3.79 -16.49 11.56
C LYS A 64 4.72 -15.34 11.95
N LYS A 65 5.70 -15.00 11.09
CA LYS A 65 6.60 -13.85 11.31
C LYS A 65 5.84 -12.53 11.36
N LEU A 66 4.86 -12.33 10.49
CA LEU A 66 4.02 -11.13 10.49
C LEU A 66 3.23 -11.00 11.79
N ALA A 67 2.62 -12.10 12.27
CA ALA A 67 1.89 -12.13 13.53
C ALA A 67 2.79 -11.78 14.73
N GLN A 68 3.98 -12.38 14.79
CA GLN A 68 4.97 -12.08 15.83
C GLN A 68 5.39 -10.60 15.82
N ASN A 69 5.67 -10.04 14.64
CA ASN A 69 6.05 -8.65 14.52
C ASN A 69 4.89 -7.69 14.83
N LYS A 70 3.65 -8.05 14.49
CA LYS A 70 2.45 -7.28 14.89
C LYS A 70 2.27 -7.27 16.41
N ALA A 71 2.45 -8.41 17.06
CA ALA A 71 2.40 -8.49 18.52
C ALA A 71 3.51 -7.66 19.17
N ALA A 72 4.73 -7.74 18.65
CA ALA A 72 5.84 -6.90 19.10
C ALA A 72 5.57 -5.40 18.89
N LEU A 73 4.91 -5.03 17.78
CA LEU A 73 4.54 -3.64 17.51
C LEU A 73 3.49 -3.12 18.49
N ALA A 74 2.52 -3.97 18.87
CA ALA A 74 1.51 -3.63 19.86
C ALA A 74 2.12 -3.46 21.26
N ALA A 75 3.09 -4.31 21.62
CA ALA A 75 3.82 -4.23 22.88
C ALA A 75 4.82 -3.06 22.93
N ALA A 76 5.27 -2.56 21.78
CA ALA A 76 6.16 -1.40 21.71
C ALA A 76 5.41 -0.10 22.09
N HIS A 77 5.63 0.36 23.32
CA HIS A 77 5.32 1.73 23.73
C HIS A 77 6.09 2.75 22.86
N ALA A 78 5.86 4.05 23.04
CA ALA A 78 6.40 5.16 22.20
C ALA A 78 7.94 5.34 22.27
N SER A 79 8.70 4.25 22.24
CA SER A 79 10.15 4.19 22.23
C SER A 79 10.70 4.13 20.80
N LYS A 80 11.99 4.43 20.68
CA LYS A 80 12.79 4.43 19.44
C LYS A 80 12.74 3.09 18.66
N GLY A 81 12.35 1.99 19.31
CA GLY A 81 12.19 0.67 18.67
C GLY A 81 10.88 0.47 17.90
N ARG A 82 9.86 1.32 18.11
CA ARG A 82 8.55 1.17 17.48
C ARG A 82 8.60 1.38 15.96
N SER A 83 9.42 2.33 15.49
CA SER A 83 9.60 2.59 14.05
C SER A 83 10.20 1.40 13.32
N ASP A 84 11.20 0.74 13.92
CA ASP A 84 11.88 -0.40 13.32
C ASP A 84 10.97 -1.63 13.25
N VAL A 85 10.21 -1.89 14.31
CA VAL A 85 9.23 -2.98 14.32
C VAL A 85 8.10 -2.70 13.32
N ALA A 86 7.62 -1.45 13.23
CA ALA A 86 6.62 -1.07 12.22
C ALA A 86 7.14 -1.27 10.79
N ARG A 87 8.43 -0.96 10.55
CA ARG A 87 9.08 -1.19 9.26
C ARG A 87 9.14 -2.68 8.94
N LYS A 88 9.53 -3.53 9.91
CA LYS A 88 9.53 -5.00 9.76
C LYS A 88 8.14 -5.54 9.44
N VAL A 89 7.09 -5.07 10.14
CA VAL A 89 5.69 -5.45 9.85
C VAL A 89 5.33 -5.12 8.40
N ASN A 90 5.69 -3.92 7.92
CA ASN A 90 5.38 -3.52 6.56
C ASN A 90 6.12 -4.37 5.51
N THR A 91 7.42 -4.59 5.70
CA THR A 91 8.22 -5.46 4.81
C THR A 91 7.67 -6.88 4.75
N GLN A 92 7.27 -7.44 5.89
CA GLN A 92 6.68 -8.79 5.97
C GLN A 92 5.30 -8.86 5.31
N ARG A 93 4.50 -7.80 5.44
CA ARG A 93 3.21 -7.68 4.75
C ARG A 93 3.40 -7.69 3.23
N SER A 94 4.35 -6.91 2.72
CA SER A 94 4.66 -6.88 1.28
C SER A 94 5.23 -8.21 0.78
N ALA A 95 6.12 -8.85 1.54
CA ALA A 95 6.63 -10.18 1.21
C ALA A 95 5.49 -11.23 1.14
N LEU A 96 4.57 -11.19 2.10
CA LEU A 96 3.39 -12.06 2.10
C LEU A 96 2.50 -11.81 0.87
N LYS A 97 2.29 -10.55 0.49
CA LYS A 97 1.55 -10.21 -0.73
C LYS A 97 2.19 -10.86 -1.96
N PHE A 98 3.51 -10.72 -2.14
CA PHE A 98 4.23 -11.36 -3.25
C PHE A 98 4.10 -12.88 -3.27
N CYS A 99 4.13 -13.54 -2.10
CA CYS A 99 3.88 -14.98 -2.03
C CYS A 99 2.46 -15.36 -2.46
N LEU A 100 1.45 -14.55 -2.12
CA LEU A 100 0.06 -14.80 -2.51
C LEU A 100 -0.16 -14.57 -4.01
N GLU A 101 0.42 -13.52 -4.59
CA GLU A 101 0.40 -13.27 -6.05
C GLU A 101 1.05 -14.44 -6.81
N ARG A 102 2.18 -14.95 -6.29
CA ARG A 102 2.83 -16.13 -6.88
C ARG A 102 1.94 -17.38 -6.79
N ARG A 103 1.19 -17.52 -5.70
CA ARG A 103 0.24 -18.64 -5.51
C ARG A 103 -0.89 -18.57 -6.52
N GLU A 104 -1.45 -17.37 -6.73
CA GLU A 104 -2.48 -17.09 -7.74
C GLU A 104 -1.99 -17.47 -9.14
N GLN A 105 -0.78 -17.04 -9.52
CA GLN A 105 -0.18 -17.41 -10.81
C GLN A 105 -0.04 -18.94 -11.00
N ILE A 106 0.43 -19.66 -9.97
CA ILE A 106 0.56 -21.13 -10.05
C ILE A 106 -0.82 -21.78 -10.23
N LEU A 107 -1.85 -21.29 -9.52
CA LEU A 107 -3.21 -21.81 -9.66
C LEU A 107 -3.78 -21.54 -11.05
N GLU A 108 -3.52 -20.37 -11.63
CA GLU A 108 -3.92 -20.03 -13.00
C GLU A 108 -3.27 -20.98 -14.02
N LEU A 109 -1.97 -21.27 -13.87
CA LEU A 109 -1.25 -22.22 -14.72
C LEU A 109 -1.82 -23.63 -14.58
N ILE A 110 -2.06 -24.10 -13.35
CA ILE A 110 -2.69 -25.40 -13.09
C ILE A 110 -4.07 -25.47 -13.76
N ASN A 111 -4.86 -24.40 -13.66
CA ASN A 111 -6.18 -24.34 -14.28
C ASN A 111 -6.06 -24.44 -15.81
N GLY A 112 -5.19 -23.63 -16.42
CA GLY A 112 -4.98 -23.63 -17.87
C GLY A 112 -4.59 -25.01 -18.41
N LEU A 113 -3.59 -25.64 -17.79
CA LEU A 113 -3.12 -26.97 -18.19
C LEU A 113 -4.16 -28.07 -17.94
N THR A 114 -4.93 -27.97 -16.85
CA THR A 114 -6.01 -28.93 -16.57
C THR A 114 -7.12 -28.82 -17.60
N VAL A 115 -7.51 -27.58 -17.96
CA VAL A 115 -8.52 -27.33 -19.00
C VAL A 115 -8.07 -27.85 -20.35
N GLU A 116 -6.82 -27.59 -20.74
CA GLU A 116 -6.27 -28.07 -22.02
C GLU A 116 -6.23 -29.60 -22.10
N ALA A 117 -5.71 -30.26 -21.06
CA ALA A 117 -5.64 -31.72 -21.01
C ALA A 117 -7.04 -32.38 -21.04
N GLU A 118 -8.03 -31.78 -20.39
CA GLU A 118 -9.41 -32.31 -20.39
C GLU A 118 -10.12 -32.02 -21.73
N ILE A 119 -9.86 -30.88 -22.38
CA ILE A 119 -10.35 -30.60 -23.75
C ILE A 119 -9.78 -31.62 -24.74
N ASP A 120 -8.51 -31.99 -24.64
CA ASP A 120 -7.91 -33.00 -25.52
C ASP A 120 -8.53 -34.38 -25.31
N LYS A 121 -8.82 -34.76 -24.06
CA LYS A 121 -9.56 -35.99 -23.77
C LYS A 121 -10.97 -35.96 -24.38
N LEU A 122 -11.68 -34.84 -24.26
CA LEU A 122 -12.99 -34.67 -24.87
C LEU A 122 -12.90 -34.76 -26.40
N ARG A 123 -11.95 -34.09 -27.05
CA ARG A 123 -11.72 -34.18 -28.50
C ARG A 123 -11.45 -35.62 -28.96
N ASN A 124 -10.60 -36.34 -28.23
CA ASN A 124 -10.31 -37.74 -28.50
C ASN A 124 -11.55 -38.62 -28.32
N ALA A 125 -12.34 -38.39 -27.27
CA ALA A 125 -13.57 -39.15 -27.04
C ALA A 125 -14.67 -38.83 -28.09
N VAL A 126 -14.77 -37.57 -28.56
CA VAL A 126 -15.73 -37.17 -29.62
C VAL A 126 -15.40 -37.87 -30.94
N SER A 127 -14.12 -38.13 -31.23
CA SER A 127 -13.72 -38.79 -32.48
C SER A 127 -14.18 -40.25 -32.62
N VAL A 128 -14.75 -40.85 -31.57
CA VAL A 128 -15.19 -42.26 -31.51
C VAL A 128 -16.73 -42.39 -31.38
N VAL A 129 -17.48 -41.30 -31.63
CA VAL A 129 -18.91 -41.22 -31.30
C VAL A 129 -19.79 -41.89 -32.36
N ASP A 130 -20.18 -43.14 -32.11
CA ASP A 130 -21.41 -43.75 -32.64
C ASP A 130 -22.19 -44.60 -31.59
N ASP A 131 -21.67 -44.76 -30.36
CA ASP A 131 -22.25 -45.66 -29.35
C ASP A 131 -22.84 -44.95 -28.13
N ALA A 132 -23.98 -45.45 -27.62
CA ALA A 132 -24.72 -44.86 -26.50
C ALA A 132 -23.94 -44.90 -25.17
N GLY A 133 -23.06 -45.90 -24.98
CA GLY A 133 -22.16 -45.98 -23.84
C GLY A 133 -21.11 -44.86 -23.78
N THR A 134 -20.88 -44.17 -24.90
CA THR A 134 -19.94 -43.05 -24.99
C THR A 134 -20.52 -41.77 -24.38
N LYS A 135 -21.84 -41.57 -24.44
CA LYS A 135 -22.52 -40.42 -23.79
C LYS A 135 -22.39 -40.43 -22.28
N GLU A 136 -22.59 -41.59 -21.64
CA GLU A 136 -22.46 -41.71 -20.18
C GLU A 136 -21.02 -41.45 -19.72
N LYS A 137 -20.01 -41.89 -20.50
CA LYS A 137 -18.61 -41.56 -20.23
C LYS A 137 -18.34 -40.07 -20.37
N PHE A 138 -18.95 -39.40 -21.35
CA PHE A 138 -18.87 -37.95 -21.53
C PHE A 138 -19.45 -37.19 -20.34
N ASP A 139 -20.67 -37.54 -19.92
CA ASP A 139 -21.35 -36.87 -18.81
C ASP A 139 -20.54 -37.02 -17.51
N LYS A 140 -19.94 -38.20 -17.29
CA LYS A 140 -19.06 -38.43 -16.14
C LYS A 140 -17.78 -37.59 -16.20
N LEU A 141 -17.12 -37.51 -17.36
CA LEU A 141 -15.92 -36.69 -17.56
C LEU A 141 -16.23 -35.19 -17.38
N LEU A 142 -17.37 -34.73 -17.90
CA LEU A 142 -17.85 -33.35 -17.71
C LEU A 142 -18.11 -33.04 -16.23
N GLY A 143 -18.78 -33.94 -15.51
CA GLY A 143 -19.02 -33.75 -14.07
C GLY A 143 -17.71 -33.71 -13.24
N GLU A 144 -16.74 -34.58 -13.56
CA GLU A 144 -15.42 -34.55 -12.92
C GLU A 144 -14.65 -33.25 -13.25
N PHE A 145 -14.76 -32.78 -14.50
CA PHE A 145 -14.14 -31.54 -14.96
C PHE A 145 -14.73 -30.30 -14.28
N GLU A 146 -16.06 -30.19 -14.22
CA GLU A 146 -16.74 -29.09 -13.53
C GLU A 146 -16.40 -29.06 -12.03
N SER A 147 -16.31 -30.24 -11.39
CA SER A 147 -15.91 -30.34 -9.98
C SER A 147 -14.47 -29.86 -9.75
N LYS A 148 -13.52 -30.26 -10.60
CA LYS A 148 -12.11 -29.84 -10.49
C LYS A 148 -11.96 -28.34 -10.75
N THR A 149 -12.58 -27.83 -11.81
CA THR A 149 -12.54 -26.40 -12.17
C THR A 149 -13.18 -25.54 -11.07
N GLY A 150 -14.30 -25.99 -10.51
CA GLY A 150 -14.97 -25.31 -9.39
C GLY A 150 -14.11 -25.25 -8.12
N LYS A 151 -13.31 -26.29 -7.84
CA LYS A 151 -12.35 -26.25 -6.71
C LYS A 151 -11.23 -25.23 -6.95
N ILE A 152 -10.65 -25.22 -8.14
CA ILE A 152 -9.55 -24.29 -8.47
C ILE A 152 -10.06 -22.84 -8.47
N ASP A 153 -11.24 -22.57 -9.03
CA ASP A 153 -11.86 -21.23 -8.99
C ASP A 153 -12.16 -20.78 -7.55
N GLY A 154 -12.60 -21.72 -6.69
CA GLY A 154 -12.76 -21.47 -5.26
C GLY A 154 -11.46 -21.05 -4.57
N GLU A 155 -10.36 -21.75 -4.83
CA GLU A 155 -9.04 -21.42 -4.28
C GLU A 155 -8.47 -20.11 -4.81
N LEU A 156 -8.73 -19.79 -6.08
CA LEU A 156 -8.32 -18.54 -6.72
C LEU A 156 -9.04 -17.36 -6.07
N LYS A 157 -10.37 -17.43 -5.93
CA LYS A 157 -11.18 -16.43 -5.20
C LYS A 157 -10.72 -16.25 -3.76
N GLU A 158 -10.40 -17.33 -3.05
CA GLU A 158 -9.88 -17.25 -1.69
C GLU A 158 -8.51 -16.54 -1.65
N THR A 159 -7.65 -16.78 -2.64
CA THR A 159 -6.33 -16.14 -2.75
C THR A 159 -6.46 -14.65 -3.04
N SER A 160 -7.27 -14.27 -4.03
CA SER A 160 -7.50 -12.86 -4.37
C SER A 160 -8.14 -12.10 -3.19
N ARG A 161 -9.04 -12.75 -2.44
CA ARG A 161 -9.58 -12.18 -1.19
C ARG A 161 -8.49 -11.93 -0.14
N LYS A 162 -7.57 -12.89 0.06
CA LYS A 162 -6.43 -12.72 0.99
C LYS A 162 -5.50 -11.59 0.55
N ILE A 163 -5.28 -11.42 -0.76
CA ILE A 163 -4.51 -10.28 -1.29
C ILE A 163 -5.21 -8.96 -0.95
N ALA A 164 -6.51 -8.85 -1.23
CA ALA A 164 -7.29 -7.66 -0.92
C ALA A 164 -7.30 -7.33 0.59
N GLU A 165 -7.40 -8.33 1.46
CA GLU A 165 -7.31 -8.15 2.92
C GLU A 165 -5.94 -7.61 3.36
N VAL A 166 -4.86 -8.09 2.74
CA VAL A 166 -3.49 -7.61 3.00
C VAL A 166 -3.32 -6.16 2.56
N GLU A 167 -3.88 -5.79 1.42
CA GLU A 167 -3.87 -4.41 0.89
C GLU A 167 -4.71 -3.45 1.74
N ALA A 168 -5.93 -3.82 2.09
CA ALA A 168 -6.79 -3.02 2.95
C ALA A 168 -6.11 -2.75 4.31
N ALA A 169 -5.44 -3.77 4.88
CA ALA A 169 -4.66 -3.61 6.10
C ALA A 169 -3.40 -2.73 5.92
N ALA A 170 -2.85 -2.64 4.70
CA ALA A 170 -1.77 -1.71 4.39
C ALA A 170 -2.28 -0.27 4.34
N MET A 171 -3.37 -0.04 3.61
CA MET A 171 -3.99 1.27 3.46
C MET A 171 -4.46 1.84 4.80
N ALA A 172 -5.13 1.04 5.62
CA ALA A 172 -5.53 1.46 6.98
C ALA A 172 -4.32 1.89 7.83
N ALA A 173 -3.20 1.17 7.73
CA ALA A 173 -1.98 1.51 8.47
C ALA A 173 -1.30 2.78 7.94
N GLU A 174 -1.50 3.16 6.68
CA GLU A 174 -1.03 4.43 6.13
C GLU A 174 -1.93 5.60 6.57
N MET A 175 -3.25 5.40 6.56
CA MET A 175 -4.21 6.38 7.09
C MET A 175 -3.93 6.70 8.56
N ASP A 176 -3.66 5.70 9.39
CA ASP A 176 -3.28 5.89 10.80
C ASP A 176 -2.02 6.76 10.97
N LYS A 177 -1.03 6.59 10.09
CA LYS A 177 0.20 7.41 10.11
C LYS A 177 -0.12 8.84 9.71
N PHE A 178 -0.94 9.01 8.68
CA PHE A 178 -1.36 10.33 8.21
C PHE A 178 -2.14 11.07 9.29
N GLU A 179 -3.10 10.42 9.94
CA GLU A 179 -3.89 11.01 11.02
C GLU A 179 -3.01 11.43 12.21
N ARG A 180 -2.04 10.60 12.60
CA ARG A 180 -1.08 10.96 13.67
C ARG A 180 -0.24 12.17 13.29
N LYS A 181 0.25 12.24 12.05
CA LYS A 181 1.00 13.41 11.57
C LYS A 181 0.11 14.64 11.56
N ALA A 182 -1.10 14.55 11.01
CA ALA A 182 -2.07 15.62 10.98
C ALA A 182 -2.37 16.14 12.40
N LYS A 183 -2.55 15.25 13.39
CA LYS A 183 -2.73 15.63 14.80
C LYS A 183 -1.52 16.35 15.39
N VAL A 184 -0.30 15.94 15.07
CA VAL A 184 0.91 16.65 15.52
C VAL A 184 0.94 18.06 14.93
N TRP A 185 0.69 18.18 13.63
CA TRP A 185 0.65 19.49 12.95
C TRP A 185 -0.45 20.38 13.52
N GLN A 186 -1.66 19.84 13.71
CA GLN A 186 -2.76 20.53 14.38
C GLN A 186 -2.39 20.98 15.79
N ASN A 187 -1.71 20.13 16.57
CA ASN A 187 -1.27 20.50 17.93
C ASN A 187 -0.19 21.58 17.92
N PHE A 188 0.70 21.61 16.93
CA PHE A 188 1.66 22.70 16.74
C PHE A 188 0.95 24.01 16.37
N LEU A 189 0.04 23.95 15.38
CA LEU A 189 -0.80 25.07 14.94
C LEU A 189 -1.76 25.59 16.03
N ALA A 190 -2.14 24.74 16.99
CA ALA A 190 -3.00 25.12 18.11
C ALA A 190 -2.22 25.71 19.29
N LYS A 191 -0.95 25.32 19.48
CA LYS A 191 -0.11 25.79 20.60
C LYS A 191 0.51 27.14 20.34
N GLU A 192 0.90 27.42 19.10
CA GLU A 192 1.29 28.76 18.69
C GLU A 192 0.07 29.46 18.13
N SER A 193 -0.28 30.63 18.68
CA SER A 193 -1.46 31.36 18.23
C SER A 193 -1.35 31.54 16.71
N VAL A 194 -2.38 31.12 15.96
CA VAL A 194 -2.49 31.39 14.52
C VAL A 194 -2.27 32.89 14.25
N ALA A 195 -2.62 33.74 15.21
CA ALA A 195 -2.33 35.17 15.18
C ALA A 195 -0.83 35.52 15.09
N THR A 196 0.06 34.74 15.72
CA THR A 196 1.52 34.94 15.66
C THR A 196 2.06 34.67 14.27
N TYR A 197 1.64 33.56 13.64
CA TYR A 197 2.03 33.25 12.26
C TYR A 197 1.49 34.26 11.25
N VAL A 198 0.22 34.65 11.39
CA VAL A 198 -0.38 35.68 10.53
C VAL A 198 0.31 37.03 10.74
N GLY A 199 0.63 37.40 11.99
CA GLY A 199 1.39 38.60 12.31
C GLY A 199 2.79 38.59 11.70
N ALA A 200 3.50 37.47 11.79
CA ALA A 200 4.82 37.30 11.18
C ALA A 200 4.76 37.39 9.65
N ALA A 201 3.75 36.81 9.01
CA ALA A 201 3.55 36.91 7.57
C ALA A 201 3.26 38.35 7.12
N ILE A 202 2.41 39.08 7.85
CA ILE A 202 2.14 40.51 7.57
C ILE A 202 3.41 41.34 7.72
N LEU A 203 4.20 41.11 8.77
CA LEU A 203 5.50 41.78 8.98
C LEU A 203 6.49 41.49 7.85
N LEU A 204 6.53 40.26 7.34
CA LEU A 204 7.38 39.90 6.21
C LEU A 204 6.97 40.65 4.94
N VAL A 205 5.67 40.71 4.63
CA VAL A 205 5.14 41.46 3.48
C VAL A 205 5.42 42.96 3.62
N MET A 206 5.25 43.52 4.82
CA MET A 206 5.65 44.91 5.12
C MET A 206 7.14 45.14 4.85
N CYS A 207 8.01 44.26 5.35
CA CYS A 207 9.44 44.36 5.18
C CYS A 207 9.83 44.34 3.68
N LEU A 208 9.29 43.39 2.92
CA LEU A 208 9.50 43.31 1.48
C LEU A 208 8.99 44.55 0.74
N SER A 209 7.83 45.07 1.15
CA SER A 209 7.24 46.28 0.56
C SER A 209 8.11 47.51 0.80
N VAL A 210 8.70 47.65 2.00
CA VAL A 210 9.64 48.74 2.31
C VAL A 210 10.92 48.62 1.49
N VAL A 211 11.47 47.41 1.37
CA VAL A 211 12.65 47.17 0.52
C VAL A 211 12.35 47.53 -0.94
N ALA A 212 11.20 47.14 -1.47
CA ALA A 212 10.78 47.51 -2.83
C ALA A 212 10.58 49.03 -2.99
N ALA A 213 9.98 49.69 -2.00
CA ALA A 213 9.76 51.13 -2.01
C ALA A 213 11.07 51.94 -2.05
N MET A 214 12.12 51.47 -1.38
CA MET A 214 13.46 52.08 -1.43
C MET A 214 14.02 52.11 -2.86
N PHE A 215 13.77 51.09 -3.67
CA PHE A 215 14.18 51.06 -5.09
C PHE A 215 13.28 51.92 -5.99
N ALA A 216 12.01 52.12 -5.61
CA ALA A 216 11.05 52.90 -6.38
C ALA A 216 11.09 54.41 -6.09
N GLY A 217 11.91 54.85 -5.12
CA GLY A 217 12.00 56.27 -4.72
C GLY A 217 10.75 56.80 -4.02
N VAL A 218 9.90 55.91 -3.49
CA VAL A 218 8.68 56.28 -2.77
C VAL A 218 9.02 56.63 -1.33
N GLU A 219 8.40 57.69 -0.79
CA GLU A 219 8.59 58.09 0.60
C GLU A 219 8.13 56.99 1.57
N ILE A 220 9.06 56.49 2.38
CA ILE A 220 8.87 55.36 3.30
C ILE A 220 7.71 55.61 4.29
N ASN A 221 7.49 56.87 4.67
CA ASN A 221 6.42 57.27 5.60
C ASN A 221 5.02 56.89 5.09
N GLN A 222 4.77 56.98 3.78
CA GLN A 222 3.47 56.68 3.21
C GLN A 222 3.17 55.16 3.26
N VAL A 223 4.18 54.33 2.97
CA VAL A 223 4.07 52.86 3.06
C VAL A 223 3.83 52.41 4.49
N LEU A 224 4.53 53.02 5.45
CA LEU A 224 4.41 52.67 6.86
C LEU A 224 3.03 53.02 7.43
N SER A 225 2.48 54.20 7.10
CA SER A 225 1.15 54.62 7.54
C SER A 225 0.03 53.74 6.96
N SER A 226 0.09 53.40 5.66
CA SER A 226 -0.89 52.51 5.04
C SER A 226 -0.86 51.11 5.64
N ALA A 227 0.34 50.60 5.92
CA ALA A 227 0.50 49.27 6.45
C ALA A 227 0.11 49.20 7.95
N PHE A 228 0.34 50.25 8.74
CA PHE A 228 -0.14 50.35 10.12
C PHE A 228 -1.68 50.33 10.22
N LEU A 229 -2.35 51.02 9.29
CA LEU A 229 -3.83 50.98 9.18
C LEU A 229 -4.36 49.59 8.81
N LEU A 230 -3.64 48.86 7.95
CA LEU A 230 -4.00 47.48 7.59
C LEU A 230 -3.88 46.53 8.79
N VAL A 231 -2.80 46.66 9.57
CA VAL A 231 -2.60 45.89 10.81
C VAL A 231 -3.67 46.21 11.85
N LEU A 232 -3.95 47.49 12.11
CA LEU A 232 -5.00 47.91 13.04
C LEU A 232 -6.39 47.43 12.60
N GLY A 233 -6.72 47.56 11.31
CA GLY A 233 -7.98 47.08 10.76
C GLY A 233 -8.18 45.58 10.95
N TYR A 234 -7.11 44.78 10.76
CA TYR A 234 -7.14 43.35 11.01
C TYR A 234 -7.39 43.01 12.50
N PHE A 235 -6.64 43.62 13.42
CA PHE A 235 -6.81 43.37 14.86
C PHE A 235 -8.16 43.83 15.39
N PHE A 236 -8.66 44.98 14.94
CA PHE A 236 -9.99 45.46 15.33
C PHE A 236 -11.12 44.63 14.73
N GLY A 237 -11.00 44.20 13.47
CA GLY A 237 -11.98 43.31 12.84
C GLY A 237 -12.17 41.97 13.57
N GLN A 238 -11.09 41.39 14.10
CA GLN A 238 -11.17 40.17 14.92
C GLN A 238 -11.81 40.38 16.30
N SER A 239 -11.69 41.58 16.89
CA SER A 239 -12.26 41.87 18.22
C SER A 239 -13.80 41.93 18.22
N THR A 240 -14.40 42.26 17.08
CA THR A 240 -15.86 42.36 16.91
C THR A 240 -16.55 41.06 16.48
N GLY A 241 -15.82 40.09 15.92
CA GLY A 241 -16.39 38.84 15.39
C GLY A 241 -16.74 37.75 16.42
N LYS A 242 -16.48 37.97 17.72
CA LYS A 242 -16.78 36.99 18.79
C LYS A 242 -18.18 37.11 19.41
N LYS A 243 -19.02 38.05 18.94
CA LYS A 243 -20.44 38.14 19.36
C LYS A 243 -21.34 37.60 18.27
N GLN A 244 -21.68 36.32 18.36
CA GLN A 244 -22.94 35.67 17.95
C GLN A 244 -22.67 34.21 17.57
N LEU A 245 -22.74 33.35 18.58
CA LEU A 245 -23.14 31.94 18.51
C LEU A 245 -23.49 31.57 19.96
N GLU A 246 -24.63 32.08 20.41
CA GLU A 246 -25.48 31.41 21.40
C GLU A 246 -26.52 30.58 20.64
#